data_AF-A0A929UUU2-F1
#
_entry.id   AF-A0A929UUU2-F1
#
_cell.length_a   1.000
_cell.length_b   1.000
_cell.length_c   1.000
_cell.angle_alpha   90.00
_cell.angle_beta   90.00
_cell.angle_gamma   90.00
#
_symmetry.space_group_name_H-M   'P 1'
#
loop_
_entity.id
_entity.type
_entity.pdbx_description
1 polymer ?
#
loop_
_entity_poly.entity_id
_entity_poly.type
_entity_poly.pdbx_seq_one_letter_code
_entity_poly.pdbx_strand_id
1 'polypeptide(L)'
;MSHTSEHMTLSDHHEQGEPKKVLTHNEQSEQRHLPSEESYVQIGLHKKYLGDDGIRPTYKVDGLRFCFRNSGEVPRLPHAVYADQTYKNPLPSADQEAATQQIEQYSTWKLDEDSCLVATTTPEGVMRLCGRIIDDIDEQFLIGRYEDDLRRGDISTPRIQRLTDEMIAAVAFDENNDPAEESPNTDGLALVVAAYCGDMTAGQLLDRKLNMLYQTLEAQQREVEIALARGWATRQESRAFEGSEVIDTSEVALIHSTSHRVERDDEGNVILQPLAAHTDSAQPYARSSLHFTPNGQVASHSYGVWDQSNKLIVTNMQEMIDRNGLPVSMNSSDTYFTRSPGEVLVLPGALVVEPVENIEDGSIIAEDSEGCKYVARDDYTDKQKQVIAQLVVEYGITPDGYSDEAIVREAALRMTEERLGVREYTTIGQNYAMNDAFAQRYAALAESLGVGMISHMNSADYAMERAVQGFSQENDWHDNPTLHFSMFQNGKLPSLDAMRTAVWAGYLPAVDTAKAHTRADAHINSGLEY
;
A
#
# COMPACT_ATOMS: atom_id res chain seq x y z
N MET A 1 10.64 28.96 80.49
CA MET A 1 10.70 30.09 79.54
C MET A 1 9.83 29.67 78.35
N SER A 2 8.50 29.84 78.36
CA SER A 2 7.75 31.09 78.14
C SER A 2 8.13 31.72 76.79
N HIS A 3 7.30 31.86 75.75
CA HIS A 3 5.83 31.85 75.65
C HIS A 3 5.39 31.59 74.19
N THR A 4 4.31 30.80 74.06
CA THR A 4 3.15 30.85 73.13
C THR A 4 3.37 30.88 71.60
N SER A 5 2.90 29.91 70.81
CA SER A 5 1.51 29.42 70.58
C SER A 5 0.65 30.42 69.80
N GLU A 6 0.16 30.06 68.61
CA GLU A 6 -1.26 29.77 68.37
C GLU A 6 -1.60 29.60 66.87
N HIS A 7 -2.29 28.49 66.59
CA HIS A 7 -3.31 28.38 65.56
C HIS A 7 -4.45 29.36 65.87
N MET A 8 -5.02 30.06 64.87
CA MET A 8 -6.48 30.05 64.58
C MET A 8 -6.87 30.98 63.42
N THR A 9 -7.75 30.40 62.61
CA THR A 9 -8.79 30.90 61.69
C THR A 9 -9.29 32.36 61.71
N LEU A 10 -9.61 32.79 60.47
CA LEU A 10 -10.78 33.55 59.97
C LEU A 10 -11.00 35.02 60.41
N SER A 11 -11.12 35.92 59.41
CA SER A 11 -12.18 36.93 59.40
C SER A 11 -12.43 37.52 58.02
N ASP A 12 -13.73 37.63 57.73
CA ASP A 12 -14.41 38.25 56.60
C ASP A 12 -14.00 39.70 56.28
N HIS A 13 -14.15 40.06 54.99
CA HIS A 13 -14.98 41.18 54.51
C HIS A 13 -14.63 41.53 53.05
N HIS A 14 -15.57 41.34 52.11
CA HIS A 14 -16.29 42.48 51.52
C HIS A 14 -17.25 42.03 50.39
N GLU A 15 -18.49 42.46 50.58
CA GLU A 15 -19.41 43.02 49.58
C GLU A 15 -19.98 42.16 48.45
N GLN A 16 -21.26 41.85 48.67
CA GLN A 16 -22.28 41.61 47.65
C GLN A 16 -22.37 42.79 46.67
N GLY A 17 -22.26 42.50 45.37
CA GLY A 17 -22.62 43.38 44.27
C GLY A 17 -23.32 42.58 43.17
N GLU A 18 -24.50 43.05 42.77
CA GLU A 18 -25.48 42.47 41.83
C GLU A 18 -24.94 41.96 40.47
N PRO A 19 -25.67 41.05 39.79
CA PRO A 19 -25.23 40.42 38.55
C PRO A 19 -25.24 41.42 37.39
N LYS A 20 -24.06 41.74 36.85
CA LYS A 20 -23.96 42.49 35.60
C LYS A 20 -24.48 41.64 34.44
N LYS A 21 -25.53 42.16 33.80
CA LYS A 21 -26.11 41.75 32.52
C LYS A 21 -25.10 41.08 31.60
N VAL A 22 -25.46 39.87 31.18
CA VAL A 22 -25.01 39.20 29.97
C VAL A 22 -25.11 40.19 28.80
N LEU A 23 -23.97 40.67 28.33
CA LEU A 23 -23.82 41.19 26.98
C LEU A 23 -23.50 39.99 26.11
N THR A 24 -24.55 39.43 25.49
CA THR A 24 -24.42 38.56 24.33
C THR A 24 -23.76 39.39 23.22
N HIS A 25 -22.43 39.35 23.14
CA HIS A 25 -21.76 39.69 21.91
C HIS A 25 -21.87 38.50 20.97
N ASN A 26 -22.53 38.83 19.86
CA ASN A 26 -22.98 37.95 18.82
C ASN A 26 -21.76 37.53 17.99
N GLU A 27 -21.00 36.55 18.45
CA GLU A 27 -20.06 35.79 17.61
C GLU A 27 -20.84 34.74 16.81
N GLN A 28 -21.86 35.19 16.08
CA GLN A 28 -22.25 34.56 14.82
C GLN A 28 -21.44 35.27 13.74
N SER A 29 -20.12 35.06 13.74
CA SER A 29 -19.32 35.38 12.56
C SER A 29 -19.76 34.42 11.47
N GLU A 30 -20.36 34.97 10.42
CA GLU A 30 -20.72 34.35 9.15
C GLU A 30 -20.07 32.97 8.93
N GLN A 31 -20.76 31.88 9.27
CA GLN A 31 -20.53 30.61 8.60
C GLN A 31 -20.94 30.85 7.15
N ARG A 32 -20.00 31.32 6.32
CA ARG A 32 -20.17 31.26 4.88
C ARG A 32 -20.49 29.81 4.56
N HIS A 33 -21.67 29.55 4.02
CA HIS A 33 -21.99 28.23 3.51
C HIS A 33 -20.91 27.87 2.50
N LEU A 34 -20.11 26.84 2.83
CA LEU A 34 -19.20 26.22 1.88
C LEU A 34 -20.03 25.80 0.66
N PRO A 35 -19.64 26.20 -0.57
CA PRO A 35 -20.32 25.73 -1.76
C PRO A 35 -20.27 24.20 -1.84
N SER A 36 -21.21 23.58 -2.56
CA SER A 36 -21.04 22.17 -2.94
C SER A 36 -19.78 22.02 -3.80
N GLU A 37 -19.14 20.86 -3.73
CA GLU A 37 -17.96 20.58 -4.56
C GLU A 37 -18.29 20.69 -6.05
N GLU A 38 -19.42 20.15 -6.49
CA GLU A 38 -19.90 20.28 -7.87
C GLU A 38 -19.95 21.76 -8.30
N SER A 39 -20.53 22.63 -7.47
CA SER A 39 -20.62 24.05 -7.76
C SER A 39 -19.24 24.71 -7.78
N TYR A 40 -18.35 24.33 -6.85
CA TYR A 40 -16.98 24.84 -6.79
C TYR A 40 -16.15 24.40 -8.00
N VAL A 41 -16.21 23.14 -8.40
CA VAL A 41 -15.52 22.61 -9.58
C VAL A 41 -16.05 23.26 -10.87
N GLN A 42 -17.36 23.34 -11.02
CA GLN A 42 -17.96 23.86 -12.26
C GLN A 42 -17.77 25.37 -12.43
N ILE A 43 -17.88 26.14 -11.33
CA ILE A 43 -17.85 27.61 -11.36
C ILE A 43 -16.48 28.15 -10.94
N GLY A 44 -15.96 27.70 -9.80
CA GLY A 44 -14.68 28.13 -9.24
C GLY A 44 -13.48 27.65 -10.06
N LEU A 45 -13.45 26.36 -10.43
CA LEU A 45 -12.39 25.79 -11.26
C LEU A 45 -12.68 25.86 -12.76
N HIS A 46 -13.81 26.44 -13.16
CA HIS A 46 -14.21 26.60 -14.57
C HIS A 46 -14.11 25.32 -15.41
N LYS A 47 -14.56 24.18 -14.86
CA LYS A 47 -14.50 22.87 -15.55
C LYS A 47 -15.05 22.93 -16.98
N LYS A 48 -14.24 22.46 -17.94
CA LYS A 48 -14.58 22.27 -19.36
C LYS A 48 -13.99 20.95 -19.86
N TYR A 49 -14.40 20.47 -21.02
CA TYR A 49 -13.80 19.28 -21.63
C TYR A 49 -12.96 19.66 -22.85
N LEU A 50 -11.83 18.97 -23.02
CA LEU A 50 -10.93 19.10 -24.15
C LEU A 50 -11.30 18.11 -25.26
N GLY A 51 -11.09 18.50 -26.51
CA GLY A 51 -11.28 17.63 -27.67
C GLY A 51 -12.73 17.32 -28.04
N ASP A 52 -12.91 16.67 -29.19
CA ASP A 52 -14.22 16.24 -29.68
C ASP A 52 -14.74 14.99 -28.94
N ASP A 53 -13.85 14.26 -28.24
CA ASP A 53 -14.21 13.10 -27.43
C ASP A 53 -14.92 13.48 -26.13
N GLY A 54 -14.67 14.67 -25.59
CA GLY A 54 -15.41 15.23 -24.47
C GLY A 54 -15.25 14.47 -23.15
N ILE A 55 -14.19 13.67 -23.01
CA ILE A 55 -13.92 12.84 -21.83
C ILE A 55 -12.88 13.45 -20.89
N ARG A 56 -11.96 14.29 -21.41
CA ARG A 56 -10.89 14.85 -20.58
C ARG A 56 -11.29 16.21 -20.01
N PRO A 57 -11.50 16.32 -18.69
CA PRO A 57 -11.78 17.60 -18.09
C PRO A 57 -10.51 18.48 -18.06
N THR A 58 -10.76 19.78 -18.11
CA THR A 58 -9.79 20.86 -17.98
C THR A 58 -10.31 21.82 -16.93
N TYR A 59 -9.40 22.39 -16.16
CA TYR A 59 -9.69 23.24 -15.02
C TYR A 59 -8.87 24.51 -15.12
N LYS A 60 -9.19 25.50 -14.28
CA LYS A 60 -8.50 26.78 -14.24
C LYS A 60 -8.25 27.21 -12.79
N VAL A 61 -7.00 27.51 -12.48
CA VAL A 61 -6.55 28.13 -11.22
C VAL A 61 -5.63 29.29 -11.59
N ASP A 62 -5.80 30.44 -10.94
CA ASP A 62 -5.00 31.66 -11.16
C ASP A 62 -4.77 32.06 -12.63
N GLY A 63 -5.79 31.90 -13.46
CA GLY A 63 -5.68 32.28 -14.87
C GLY A 63 -5.16 31.17 -15.78
N LEU A 64 -4.52 30.13 -15.25
CA LEU A 64 -3.89 29.06 -16.03
C LEU A 64 -4.80 27.84 -16.17
N ARG A 65 -4.89 27.32 -17.40
CA ARG A 65 -5.65 26.11 -17.72
C ARG A 65 -4.77 24.89 -17.52
N PHE A 66 -5.31 23.84 -16.90
CA PHE A 66 -4.63 22.56 -16.78
C PHE A 66 -5.55 21.36 -16.97
N CYS A 67 -4.95 20.20 -17.22
CA CYS A 67 -5.58 18.89 -17.14
C CYS A 67 -4.57 17.83 -16.70
N PHE A 68 -5.08 16.63 -16.43
CA PHE A 68 -4.25 15.49 -16.06
C PHE A 68 -4.07 14.54 -17.24
N ARG A 69 -3.03 13.70 -17.12
CA ARG A 69 -2.82 12.47 -17.89
C ARG A 69 -2.42 11.35 -16.95
N ASN A 70 -2.65 10.11 -17.36
CA ASN A 70 -2.08 8.98 -16.61
C ASN A 70 -0.56 8.88 -16.88
N SER A 71 0.17 8.23 -15.97
CA SER A 71 1.65 8.12 -16.07
C SER A 71 2.11 7.30 -17.28
N GLY A 72 1.34 6.29 -17.72
CA GLY A 72 1.61 5.48 -18.91
C GLY A 72 1.02 6.03 -20.22
N GLU A 73 0.27 7.14 -20.16
CA GLU A 73 -0.40 7.72 -21.32
C GLU A 73 0.58 8.41 -22.28
N VAL A 74 0.49 8.10 -23.58
CA VAL A 74 1.34 8.72 -24.62
C VAL A 74 0.98 10.20 -24.79
N PRO A 75 1.98 11.10 -24.91
CA PRO A 75 1.77 12.55 -25.01
C PRO A 75 1.12 12.96 -26.35
N ARG A 76 -0.22 12.96 -26.43
CA ARG A 76 -0.96 13.29 -27.67
C ARG A 76 -1.85 14.53 -27.56
N LEU A 77 -1.87 15.19 -26.41
CA LEU A 77 -2.79 16.29 -26.16
C LEU A 77 -2.42 17.56 -26.97
N PRO A 78 -3.39 18.19 -27.67
CA PRO A 78 -3.17 19.42 -28.42
C PRO A 78 -2.85 20.59 -27.48
N HIS A 79 -1.94 21.46 -27.89
CA HIS A 79 -1.51 22.65 -27.12
C HIS A 79 -1.03 22.33 -25.69
N ALA A 80 -0.52 21.11 -25.47
CA ALA A 80 -0.03 20.65 -24.18
C ALA A 80 1.34 21.25 -23.85
N VAL A 81 1.45 21.75 -22.62
CA VAL A 81 2.72 22.13 -21.99
C VAL A 81 2.88 21.25 -20.74
N TYR A 82 3.80 20.30 -20.78
CA TYR A 82 3.90 19.29 -19.71
C TYR A 82 4.56 19.89 -18.46
N ALA A 83 3.92 19.68 -17.30
CA ALA A 83 4.42 20.11 -16.00
C ALA A 83 5.51 19.16 -15.45
N ASP A 84 5.44 17.88 -15.83
CA ASP A 84 6.38 16.85 -15.41
C ASP A 84 6.83 15.97 -16.58
N GLN A 85 7.95 15.27 -16.37
CA GLN A 85 8.58 14.41 -17.39
C GLN A 85 8.26 12.92 -17.21
N THR A 86 7.31 12.56 -16.33
CA THR A 86 7.05 11.16 -15.96
C THR A 86 6.41 10.40 -17.11
N TYR A 87 7.01 9.29 -17.53
CA TYR A 87 6.39 8.34 -18.44
C TYR A 87 6.66 6.91 -17.97
N LYS A 88 5.63 6.23 -17.48
CA LYS A 88 5.68 4.89 -16.88
C LYS A 88 4.74 3.95 -17.61
N ASN A 89 5.04 3.66 -18.89
CA ASN A 89 4.33 2.62 -19.62
C ASN A 89 5.02 1.27 -19.36
N PRO A 90 4.32 0.26 -18.82
CA PRO A 90 4.91 -1.04 -18.46
C PRO A 90 5.31 -1.88 -19.68
N LEU A 91 4.83 -1.57 -20.88
CA LEU A 91 5.23 -2.28 -22.09
C LEU A 91 6.44 -1.57 -22.73
N PRO A 92 7.55 -2.28 -23.00
CA PRO A 92 8.61 -1.77 -23.86
C PRO A 92 8.04 -1.54 -25.26
N SER A 93 7.61 -0.32 -25.57
CA SER A 93 7.22 0.07 -26.92
C SER A 93 8.42 0.67 -27.63
N ALA A 94 8.49 0.49 -28.96
CA ALA A 94 9.47 1.19 -29.79
C ALA A 94 9.34 2.73 -29.71
N ASP A 95 8.25 3.21 -29.12
CA ASP A 95 7.87 4.61 -29.01
C ASP A 95 8.17 5.22 -27.62
N GLN A 96 8.72 4.46 -26.66
CA GLN A 96 9.01 4.99 -25.31
C GLN A 96 10.04 6.15 -25.34
N GLU A 97 11.10 6.01 -26.13
CA GLU A 97 12.11 7.06 -26.31
C GLU A 97 11.49 8.28 -27.02
N ALA A 98 10.67 8.06 -28.05
CA ALA A 98 9.99 9.11 -28.78
C ALA A 98 8.98 9.88 -27.90
N ALA A 99 8.20 9.17 -27.09
CA ALA A 99 7.27 9.76 -26.13
C ALA A 99 8.01 10.59 -25.06
N THR A 100 9.12 10.06 -24.54
CA THR A 100 9.94 10.77 -23.55
C THR A 100 10.53 12.06 -24.14
N GLN A 101 11.11 11.99 -25.34
CA GLN A 101 11.63 13.17 -26.05
C GLN A 101 10.53 14.20 -26.35
N GLN A 102 9.32 13.75 -26.70
CA GLN A 102 8.19 14.63 -26.95
C GLN A 102 7.73 15.35 -25.67
N ILE A 103 7.66 14.65 -24.53
CA ILE A 103 7.35 15.25 -23.22
C ILE A 103 8.42 16.28 -22.85
N GLU A 104 9.70 15.94 -22.98
CA GLU A 104 10.81 16.84 -22.70
C GLU A 104 10.72 18.11 -23.56
N GLN A 105 10.53 17.97 -24.87
CA GLN A 105 10.39 19.09 -25.79
C GLN A 105 9.25 20.03 -25.38
N TYR A 106 8.06 19.47 -25.11
CA TYR A 106 6.87 20.24 -24.79
C TYR A 106 6.85 20.78 -23.36
N SER A 107 7.64 20.22 -22.45
CA SER A 107 7.79 20.76 -21.08
C SER A 107 8.45 22.15 -21.07
N THR A 108 9.30 22.44 -22.07
CA THR A 108 10.04 23.71 -22.21
C THR A 108 9.24 24.82 -22.89
N TRP A 109 8.04 24.54 -23.38
CA TRP A 109 7.23 25.51 -24.09
C TRP A 109 6.74 26.62 -23.17
N LYS A 110 6.67 27.85 -23.72
CA LYS A 110 6.05 28.97 -23.04
C LYS A 110 4.54 28.81 -23.06
N LEU A 111 3.91 29.15 -21.96
CA LEU A 111 2.46 29.22 -21.88
C LEU A 111 1.95 30.41 -22.72
N ASP A 112 0.96 30.15 -23.55
CA ASP A 112 0.13 31.15 -24.22
C ASP A 112 -1.34 30.99 -23.80
N GLU A 113 -2.24 31.81 -24.33
CA GLU A 113 -3.67 31.82 -23.96
C GLU A 113 -4.40 30.51 -24.32
N ASP A 114 -3.88 29.76 -25.29
CA ASP A 114 -4.47 28.51 -25.78
C ASP A 114 -3.86 27.27 -25.12
N SER A 115 -2.71 27.43 -24.47
CA SER A 115 -1.96 26.38 -23.81
C SER A 115 -2.74 25.72 -22.68
N CYS A 116 -2.52 24.42 -22.52
CA CYS A 116 -3.01 23.63 -21.38
C CYS A 116 -1.81 23.01 -20.66
N LEU A 117 -1.65 23.32 -19.37
CA LEU A 117 -0.69 22.63 -18.52
C LEU A 117 -1.13 21.17 -18.34
N VAL A 118 -0.25 20.22 -18.62
CA VAL A 118 -0.56 18.80 -18.50
C VAL A 118 0.35 18.17 -17.45
N ALA A 119 -0.24 17.56 -16.44
CA ALA A 119 0.48 16.88 -15.37
C ALA A 119 0.05 15.42 -15.26
N THR A 120 0.94 14.54 -14.82
CA THR A 120 0.55 13.20 -14.42
C THR A 120 -0.29 13.20 -13.15
N THR A 121 -1.14 12.19 -12.96
CA THR A 121 -1.91 11.97 -11.73
C THR A 121 -1.06 11.44 -10.55
N THR A 122 0.26 11.56 -10.63
CA THR A 122 1.20 11.19 -9.57
C THR A 122 1.42 12.35 -8.58
N PRO A 123 1.90 12.10 -7.35
CA PRO A 123 2.25 13.18 -6.42
C PRO A 123 3.27 14.18 -7.00
N GLU A 124 4.25 13.70 -7.78
CA GLU A 124 5.20 14.56 -8.48
C GLU A 124 4.53 15.42 -9.56
N GLY A 125 3.66 14.83 -10.38
CA GLY A 125 2.91 15.57 -11.39
C GLY A 125 2.07 16.69 -10.78
N VAL A 126 1.32 16.38 -9.72
CA VAL A 126 0.47 17.35 -9.00
C VAL A 126 1.29 18.49 -8.40
N MET A 127 2.41 18.20 -7.73
CA MET A 127 3.24 19.23 -7.10
C MET A 127 3.95 20.12 -8.14
N ARG A 128 4.49 19.53 -9.21
CA ARG A 128 5.08 20.32 -10.30
C ARG A 128 4.06 21.20 -11.00
N LEU A 129 2.82 20.72 -11.13
CA LEU A 129 1.73 21.55 -11.64
C LEU A 129 1.46 22.75 -10.73
N CYS A 130 1.36 22.53 -9.41
CA CYS A 130 1.20 23.63 -8.44
C CYS A 130 2.36 24.63 -8.54
N GLY A 131 3.60 24.15 -8.63
CA GLY A 131 4.79 25.00 -8.78
C GLY A 131 4.81 25.81 -10.09
N ARG A 132 4.13 25.35 -11.14
CA ARG A 132 3.95 26.12 -12.39
C ARG A 132 2.76 27.10 -12.35
N ILE A 133 1.82 26.92 -11.42
CA ILE A 133 0.63 27.77 -11.29
C ILE A 133 0.88 28.92 -10.32
N ILE A 134 1.51 28.64 -9.18
CA ILE A 134 1.77 29.62 -8.14
C ILE A 134 2.81 30.62 -8.63
N ASP A 135 2.47 31.91 -8.62
CA ASP A 135 3.39 33.01 -8.90
C ASP A 135 4.04 33.59 -7.62
N ASP A 136 3.47 33.31 -6.44
CA ASP A 136 4.00 33.77 -5.15
C ASP A 136 5.26 32.99 -4.73
N ILE A 137 6.31 33.73 -4.36
CA ILE A 137 7.63 33.14 -4.11
C ILE A 137 7.68 32.33 -2.80
N ASP A 138 6.91 32.71 -1.79
CA ASP A 138 6.89 32.02 -0.50
C ASP A 138 6.10 30.70 -0.63
N GLU A 139 5.01 30.72 -1.37
CA GLU A 139 4.23 29.51 -1.71
C GLU A 139 5.01 28.57 -2.65
N GLN A 140 5.72 29.09 -3.66
CA GLN A 140 6.64 28.29 -4.48
C GLN A 140 7.72 27.63 -3.62
N PHE A 141 8.24 28.32 -2.61
CA PHE A 141 9.22 27.73 -1.69
C PHE A 141 8.64 26.56 -0.88
N LEU A 142 7.35 26.62 -0.51
CA LEU A 142 6.67 25.50 0.16
C LEU A 142 6.52 24.30 -0.79
N ILE A 143 6.08 24.52 -2.03
CA ILE A 143 6.01 23.47 -3.06
C ILE A 143 7.38 22.87 -3.34
N GLY A 144 8.43 23.69 -3.42
CA GLY A 144 9.80 23.23 -3.63
C GLY A 144 10.27 22.21 -2.58
N ARG A 145 9.75 22.28 -1.34
CA ARG A 145 10.04 21.25 -0.32
C ARG A 145 9.37 19.91 -0.62
N TYR A 146 8.16 19.90 -1.18
CA TYR A 146 7.53 18.65 -1.65
C TYR A 146 8.36 18.06 -2.79
N GLU A 147 8.75 18.89 -3.77
CA GLU A 147 9.56 18.42 -4.90
C GLU A 147 10.92 17.87 -4.46
N ASP A 148 11.56 18.48 -3.46
CA ASP A 148 12.82 17.99 -2.89
C ASP A 148 12.66 16.61 -2.23
N ASP A 149 11.60 16.41 -1.45
CA ASP A 149 11.30 15.12 -0.79
C ASP A 149 11.02 14.04 -1.87
N LEU A 150 10.17 14.36 -2.86
CA LEU A 150 9.83 13.46 -3.98
C LEU A 150 11.07 13.09 -4.81
N ARG A 151 11.94 14.06 -5.12
CA ARG A 151 13.16 13.84 -5.91
C ARG A 151 14.18 12.97 -5.18
N ARG A 152 14.22 13.04 -3.85
CA ARG A 152 15.09 12.19 -3.01
C ARG A 152 14.52 10.78 -2.80
N GLY A 153 13.28 10.53 -3.24
CA GLY A 153 12.55 9.32 -2.90
C GLY A 153 12.17 9.24 -1.41
N ASP A 154 12.18 10.38 -0.69
CA ASP A 154 11.78 10.44 0.72
C ASP A 154 10.26 10.57 0.84
N ILE A 155 9.61 9.47 0.52
CA ILE A 155 8.17 9.40 0.32
C ILE A 155 7.41 8.96 1.58
N SER A 156 8.17 8.63 2.63
CA SER A 156 7.69 8.33 3.97
C SER A 156 7.45 9.57 4.84
N THR A 157 7.79 10.77 4.37
CA THR A 157 7.60 11.98 5.18
C THR A 157 6.11 12.25 5.44
N PRO A 158 5.73 12.78 6.64
CA PRO A 158 4.33 13.05 6.96
C PRO A 158 3.62 13.96 5.94
N ARG A 159 4.38 14.82 5.29
CA ARG A 159 3.90 15.75 4.28
C ARG A 159 3.54 15.05 2.97
N ILE A 160 4.41 14.16 2.48
CA ILE A 160 4.16 13.38 1.26
C ILE A 160 3.04 12.36 1.50
N GLN A 161 3.03 11.73 2.68
CA GLN A 161 1.92 10.87 3.11
C GLN A 161 0.60 11.63 3.12
N ARG A 162 0.55 12.84 3.72
CA ARG A 162 -0.67 13.66 3.72
C ARG A 162 -1.13 14.03 2.31
N LEU A 163 -0.23 14.49 1.43
CA LEU A 163 -0.57 14.77 0.03
C LEU A 163 -1.17 13.54 -0.65
N THR A 164 -0.57 12.37 -0.45
CA THR A 164 -1.04 11.14 -1.07
C THR A 164 -2.41 10.74 -0.53
N ASP A 165 -2.64 10.85 0.78
CA ASP A 165 -3.93 10.57 1.42
C ASP A 165 -5.02 11.55 0.95
N GLU A 166 -4.67 12.82 0.76
CA GLU A 166 -5.56 13.84 0.20
C GLU A 166 -5.94 13.53 -1.25
N MET A 167 -4.98 13.09 -2.08
CA MET A 167 -5.25 12.61 -3.43
C MET A 167 -6.16 11.37 -3.45
N ILE A 168 -5.94 10.42 -2.54
CA ILE A 168 -6.81 9.24 -2.38
C ILE A 168 -8.21 9.68 -2.00
N ALA A 169 -8.36 10.51 -0.96
CA ALA A 169 -9.63 10.98 -0.47
C ALA A 169 -10.41 11.77 -1.52
N ALA A 170 -9.72 12.64 -2.26
CA ALA A 170 -10.27 13.43 -3.36
C ALA A 170 -10.95 12.55 -4.42
N VAL A 171 -10.36 11.41 -4.77
CA VAL A 171 -10.86 10.52 -5.83
C VAL A 171 -11.83 9.46 -5.29
N ALA A 172 -11.65 9.05 -4.03
CA ALA A 172 -12.47 8.00 -3.40
C ALA A 172 -13.89 8.45 -3.06
N PHE A 173 -14.12 9.75 -2.84
CA PHE A 173 -15.43 10.26 -2.45
C PHE A 173 -15.96 11.25 -3.50
N ASP A 174 -17.24 11.14 -3.83
CA ASP A 174 -17.93 12.00 -4.79
C ASP A 174 -18.20 13.42 -4.23
N GLU A 175 -18.85 14.27 -5.02
CA GLU A 175 -19.21 15.64 -4.63
C GLU A 175 -20.14 15.75 -3.40
N ASN A 176 -20.83 14.66 -3.04
CA ASN A 176 -21.70 14.56 -1.87
C ASN A 176 -20.97 13.99 -0.65
N ASN A 177 -19.71 13.57 -0.82
CA ASN A 177 -18.89 12.81 0.13
C ASN A 177 -19.36 11.37 0.33
N ASP A 178 -20.11 10.83 -0.61
CA ASP A 178 -20.46 9.42 -0.66
C ASP A 178 -19.32 8.62 -1.31
N PRO A 179 -19.15 7.33 -0.96
CA PRO A 179 -18.20 6.44 -1.63
C PRO A 179 -18.40 6.40 -3.15
N ALA A 180 -17.36 6.74 -3.90
CA ALA A 180 -17.35 6.72 -5.36
C ALA A 180 -17.08 5.29 -5.90
N GLU A 181 -17.99 4.35 -5.58
CA GLU A 181 -17.78 2.91 -5.85
C GLU A 181 -17.82 2.58 -7.34
N GLU A 182 -18.77 3.16 -8.09
CA GLU A 182 -18.98 2.84 -9.51
C GLU A 182 -18.06 3.62 -10.44
N SER A 183 -17.87 4.91 -10.19
CA SER A 183 -16.94 5.75 -10.94
C SER A 183 -16.18 6.67 -10.01
N PRO A 184 -14.83 6.68 -10.08
CA PRO A 184 -14.00 7.55 -9.25
C PRO A 184 -14.27 9.03 -9.53
N ASN A 185 -14.13 9.87 -8.51
CA ASN A 185 -14.27 11.32 -8.66
C ASN A 185 -13.03 11.90 -9.36
N THR A 186 -13.13 12.04 -10.67
CA THR A 186 -12.04 12.54 -11.53
C THR A 186 -11.76 14.04 -11.35
N ASP A 187 -12.71 14.79 -10.76
CA ASP A 187 -12.52 16.20 -10.42
C ASP A 187 -11.72 16.41 -9.13
N GLY A 188 -11.63 15.39 -8.28
CA GLY A 188 -10.96 15.47 -7.00
C GLY A 188 -9.50 15.93 -7.09
N LEU A 189 -8.76 15.53 -8.13
CA LEU A 189 -7.36 15.98 -8.28
C LEU A 189 -7.24 17.48 -8.59
N ALA A 190 -8.23 18.07 -9.26
CA ALA A 190 -8.27 19.51 -9.48
C ALA A 190 -8.52 20.26 -8.17
N LEU A 191 -9.32 19.68 -7.27
CA LEU A 191 -9.52 20.19 -5.91
C LEU A 191 -8.20 20.18 -5.12
N VAL A 192 -7.40 19.10 -5.23
CA VAL A 192 -6.06 19.04 -4.62
C VAL A 192 -5.18 20.17 -5.15
N VAL A 193 -5.07 20.34 -6.46
CA VAL A 193 -4.25 21.42 -7.05
C VAL A 193 -4.69 22.80 -6.55
N ALA A 194 -5.98 23.08 -6.54
CA ALA A 194 -6.49 24.37 -6.07
C ALA A 194 -6.17 24.61 -4.58
N ALA A 195 -6.31 23.60 -3.73
CA ALA A 195 -5.96 23.69 -2.30
C ALA A 195 -4.47 24.00 -2.10
N TYR A 196 -3.60 23.34 -2.86
CA TYR A 196 -2.15 23.55 -2.80
C TYR A 196 -1.67 24.83 -3.47
N CYS A 197 -2.48 25.44 -4.34
CA CYS A 197 -2.31 26.80 -4.85
C CYS A 197 -2.94 27.86 -3.94
N GLY A 198 -3.31 27.52 -2.70
CA GLY A 198 -3.76 28.48 -1.69
C GLY A 198 -5.27 28.75 -1.65
N ASP A 199 -6.11 28.04 -2.42
CA ASP A 199 -7.56 28.20 -2.31
C ASP A 199 -8.09 27.56 -1.01
N MET A 200 -8.44 28.41 -0.05
CA MET A 200 -8.98 28.02 1.24
C MET A 200 -10.30 27.24 1.16
N THR A 201 -11.14 27.50 0.14
CA THR A 201 -12.38 26.77 -0.08
C THR A 201 -12.08 25.34 -0.51
N ALA A 202 -11.14 25.18 -1.45
CA ALA A 202 -10.68 23.87 -1.88
C ALA A 202 -10.07 23.09 -0.70
N GLY A 203 -9.22 23.74 0.10
CA GLY A 203 -8.64 23.14 1.30
C GLY A 203 -9.69 22.62 2.29
N GLN A 204 -10.75 23.40 2.55
CA GLN A 204 -11.84 22.98 3.44
C GLN A 204 -12.66 21.80 2.90
N LEU A 205 -12.88 21.74 1.58
CA LEU A 205 -13.55 20.61 0.94
C LEU A 205 -12.68 19.35 0.97
N LEU A 206 -11.38 19.51 0.71
CA LEU A 206 -10.39 18.42 0.75
C LEU A 206 -10.24 17.84 2.17
N ASP A 207 -10.15 18.69 3.19
CA ASP A 207 -10.10 18.26 4.60
C ASP A 207 -11.33 17.44 4.99
N ARG A 208 -12.53 17.75 4.46
CA ARG A 208 -13.74 16.94 4.71
C ARG A 208 -13.59 15.54 4.13
N LYS A 209 -13.14 15.41 2.89
CA LYS A 209 -12.91 14.10 2.26
C LYS A 209 -11.82 13.32 2.98
N LEU A 210 -10.74 13.97 3.39
CA LEU A 210 -9.66 13.32 4.16
C LEU A 210 -10.19 12.74 5.47
N ASN A 211 -11.07 13.47 6.17
CA ASN A 211 -11.74 12.96 7.36
C ASN A 211 -12.65 11.76 7.05
N MET A 212 -13.38 11.78 5.92
CA MET A 212 -14.20 10.64 5.48
C MET A 212 -13.36 9.40 5.20
N LEU A 213 -12.20 9.55 4.56
CA LEU A 213 -11.24 8.47 4.31
C LEU A 213 -10.84 7.78 5.62
N TYR A 214 -10.35 8.56 6.59
CA TYR A 214 -9.90 7.99 7.87
C TYR A 214 -11.05 7.39 8.68
N GLN A 215 -12.23 8.02 8.70
CA GLN A 215 -13.42 7.46 9.37
C GLN A 215 -13.87 6.14 8.74
N THR A 216 -13.77 6.01 7.41
CA THR A 216 -14.15 4.80 6.68
C THR A 216 -13.17 3.66 6.99
N LEU A 217 -11.86 3.95 6.98
CA LEU A 217 -10.82 2.98 7.37
C LEU A 217 -10.98 2.52 8.83
N GLU A 218 -11.22 3.46 9.75
CA GLU A 218 -11.50 3.12 11.15
C GLU A 218 -12.77 2.26 11.31
N ALA A 219 -13.84 2.58 10.57
CA ALA A 219 -15.08 1.82 10.63
C ALA A 219 -14.88 0.38 10.12
N GLN A 220 -14.16 0.20 9.01
CA GLN A 220 -13.83 -1.12 8.47
C GLN A 220 -12.97 -1.94 9.44
N GLN A 221 -11.98 -1.30 10.09
CA GLN A 221 -11.17 -1.97 11.11
C GLN A 221 -12.03 -2.42 12.31
N ARG A 222 -12.94 -1.57 12.79
CA ARG A 222 -13.85 -1.93 13.89
C ARG A 222 -14.80 -3.07 13.53
N GLU A 223 -15.27 -3.14 12.28
CA GLU A 223 -16.09 -4.27 11.82
C GLU A 223 -15.33 -5.59 11.89
N VAL A 224 -14.05 -5.59 11.50
CA VAL A 224 -13.16 -6.76 11.61
C VAL A 224 -12.98 -7.14 13.07
N GLU A 225 -12.66 -6.20 13.95
CA GLU A 225 -12.49 -6.44 15.40
C GLU A 225 -13.76 -7.04 16.04
N ILE A 226 -14.95 -6.51 15.71
CA ILE A 226 -16.22 -7.04 16.20
C ILE A 226 -16.46 -8.47 15.71
N ALA A 227 -16.18 -8.74 14.43
CA ALA A 227 -16.33 -10.07 13.86
C ALA A 227 -15.39 -11.08 14.53
N LEU A 228 -14.12 -10.71 14.74
CA LEU A 228 -13.12 -11.54 15.42
C LEU A 228 -13.50 -11.79 16.89
N ALA A 229 -13.94 -10.76 17.62
CA ALA A 229 -14.37 -10.90 19.01
C ALA A 229 -15.55 -11.88 19.16
N ARG A 230 -16.51 -11.84 18.23
CA ARG A 230 -17.64 -12.79 18.19
C ARG A 230 -17.18 -14.22 17.85
N GLY A 231 -16.28 -14.36 16.87
CA GLY A 231 -15.66 -15.63 16.50
C GLY A 231 -14.95 -16.27 17.69
N TRP A 232 -14.08 -15.49 18.34
CA TRP A 232 -13.32 -15.88 19.52
C TRP A 232 -14.22 -16.33 20.68
N ALA A 233 -15.24 -15.54 21.02
CA ALA A 233 -16.18 -15.88 22.10
C ALA A 233 -16.92 -17.20 21.81
N THR A 234 -17.39 -17.39 20.58
CA THR A 234 -18.07 -18.63 20.15
C THR A 234 -17.14 -19.84 20.27
N ARG A 235 -15.87 -19.69 19.90
CA ARG A 235 -14.86 -20.75 20.02
C ARG A 235 -14.58 -21.11 21.47
N GLN A 236 -14.39 -20.12 22.35
CA GLN A 236 -14.17 -20.37 23.79
C GLN A 236 -15.32 -21.13 24.45
N GLU A 237 -16.57 -20.84 24.07
CA GLU A 237 -17.74 -21.52 24.61
C GLU A 237 -17.85 -22.98 24.15
N SER A 238 -17.38 -23.30 22.94
CA SER A 238 -17.58 -24.60 22.33
C SER A 238 -16.81 -25.76 22.98
N ARG A 239 -15.71 -25.51 23.73
CA ARG A 239 -14.82 -26.52 24.40
C ARG A 239 -14.41 -27.76 23.56
N ALA A 240 -14.77 -27.84 22.29
CA ALA A 240 -14.72 -29.04 21.45
C ALA A 240 -13.55 -29.00 20.45
N PHE A 241 -12.48 -28.32 20.82
CA PHE A 241 -11.33 -28.14 19.95
C PHE A 241 -10.15 -28.97 20.45
N GLU A 242 -9.87 -30.07 19.76
CA GLU A 242 -8.57 -30.77 19.84
C GLU A 242 -7.51 -29.88 19.16
N GLY A 243 -7.10 -28.80 19.84
CA GLY A 243 -6.20 -27.76 19.32
C GLY A 243 -6.20 -26.45 20.13
N SER A 244 -6.76 -26.48 21.35
CA SER A 244 -7.18 -25.31 22.14
C SER A 244 -6.06 -24.41 22.66
N GLU A 245 -4.80 -24.77 22.44
CA GLU A 245 -3.66 -24.01 22.93
C GLU A 245 -3.26 -23.00 21.85
N VAL A 246 -3.45 -21.71 22.13
CA VAL A 246 -2.92 -20.64 21.29
C VAL A 246 -1.42 -20.84 21.18
N ILE A 247 -0.89 -20.92 19.95
CA ILE A 247 0.56 -20.92 19.74
C ILE A 247 1.11 -19.54 20.14
N ASP A 248 2.22 -19.51 20.86
CA ASP A 248 2.85 -18.25 21.24
C ASP A 248 3.48 -17.59 20.01
N THR A 249 3.42 -16.27 19.90
CA THR A 249 4.09 -15.50 18.82
C THR A 249 5.58 -15.79 18.75
N SER A 250 6.23 -16.07 19.88
CA SER A 250 7.65 -16.45 19.92
C SER A 250 7.93 -17.85 19.37
N GLU A 251 6.91 -18.71 19.23
CA GLU A 251 7.02 -20.05 18.64
C GLU A 251 6.66 -20.07 17.14
N VAL A 252 6.38 -18.90 16.55
CA VAL A 252 6.09 -18.74 15.12
C VAL A 252 7.26 -18.07 14.40
N ALA A 253 7.82 -18.75 13.42
CA ALA A 253 8.67 -18.17 12.39
C ALA A 253 7.83 -17.77 11.18
N LEU A 254 8.17 -16.63 10.57
CA LEU A 254 7.64 -16.16 9.29
C LEU A 254 8.72 -16.36 8.22
N ILE A 255 8.37 -17.08 7.16
CA ILE A 255 9.30 -17.47 6.09
C ILE A 255 8.94 -16.70 4.82
N HIS A 256 9.89 -15.96 4.27
CA HIS A 256 9.77 -15.28 2.98
C HIS A 256 10.69 -15.92 1.94
N SER A 257 10.11 -16.41 0.85
CA SER A 257 10.84 -17.00 -0.27
C SER A 257 11.25 -15.96 -1.29
N THR A 258 12.54 -15.92 -1.67
CA THR A 258 13.04 -14.95 -2.65
C THR A 258 14.16 -15.51 -3.54
N SER A 259 14.23 -15.02 -4.77
CA SER A 259 15.39 -15.20 -5.67
C SER A 259 16.30 -13.97 -5.67
N HIS A 260 15.84 -12.86 -5.11
CA HIS A 260 16.57 -11.60 -5.06
C HIS A 260 17.75 -11.67 -4.09
N ARG A 261 18.60 -10.64 -4.15
CA ARG A 261 19.65 -10.44 -3.17
C ARG A 261 19.00 -10.07 -1.83
N VAL A 262 19.49 -10.63 -0.74
CA VAL A 262 19.07 -10.22 0.61
C VAL A 262 19.74 -8.89 0.94
N GLU A 263 18.91 -7.89 1.22
CA GLU A 263 19.35 -6.56 1.62
C GLU A 263 19.32 -6.43 3.14
N ARG A 264 20.21 -5.59 3.68
CA ARG A 264 20.30 -5.31 5.11
C ARG A 264 20.39 -3.80 5.35
N ASP A 265 19.85 -3.35 6.48
CA ASP A 265 20.02 -1.97 6.95
C ASP A 265 21.40 -1.74 7.59
N ASP A 266 21.65 -0.52 8.05
CA ASP A 266 22.91 -0.13 8.71
C ASP A 266 23.15 -0.86 10.05
N GLU A 267 22.11 -1.44 10.64
CA GLU A 267 22.17 -2.24 11.87
C GLU A 267 22.40 -3.74 11.57
N GLY A 268 22.38 -4.13 10.29
CA GLY A 268 22.54 -5.50 9.82
C GLY A 268 21.25 -6.32 9.79
N ASN A 269 20.09 -5.72 10.10
CA ASN A 269 18.80 -6.40 10.00
C ASN A 269 18.46 -6.62 8.52
N VAL A 270 17.83 -7.76 8.20
CA VAL A 270 17.30 -7.97 6.85
C VAL A 270 16.15 -6.99 6.62
N ILE A 271 16.07 -6.41 5.43
CA ILE A 271 14.96 -5.53 5.04
C ILE A 271 14.29 -6.06 3.77
N LEU A 272 12.97 -5.90 3.71
CA LEU A 272 12.17 -6.19 2.53
C LEU A 272 11.46 -4.93 2.06
N GLN A 273 11.53 -4.69 0.76
CA GLN A 273 10.77 -3.66 0.08
C GLN A 273 9.57 -4.29 -0.64
N PRO A 274 8.41 -3.61 -0.66
CA PRO A 274 7.28 -4.06 -1.47
C PRO A 274 7.70 -4.13 -2.95
N LEU A 275 7.06 -5.01 -3.72
CA LEU A 275 7.40 -5.21 -5.14
C LEU A 275 7.27 -3.91 -5.96
N ALA A 276 6.40 -3.00 -5.53
CA ALA A 276 6.27 -1.65 -6.10
C ALA A 276 7.56 -0.81 -6.05
N ALA A 277 8.51 -1.12 -5.16
CA ALA A 277 9.82 -0.46 -5.12
C ALA A 277 10.75 -0.87 -6.27
N HIS A 278 10.50 -2.01 -6.92
CA HIS A 278 11.32 -2.52 -8.01
C HIS A 278 10.82 -2.01 -9.38
N THR A 279 11.01 -0.71 -9.62
CA THR A 279 10.55 0.01 -10.82
C THR A 279 11.19 -0.43 -12.13
N ASP A 280 12.35 -1.09 -12.07
CA ASP A 280 13.09 -1.57 -13.24
C ASP A 280 12.61 -2.96 -13.74
N SER A 281 11.59 -3.53 -13.09
CA SER A 281 11.03 -4.80 -13.50
C SER A 281 10.22 -4.65 -14.80
N ALA A 282 10.34 -5.63 -15.70
CA ALA A 282 9.63 -5.66 -16.98
C ALA A 282 8.09 -5.68 -16.83
N GLN A 283 7.58 -5.81 -15.61
CA GLN A 283 6.19 -5.60 -15.24
C GLN A 283 6.17 -4.92 -13.86
N PRO A 284 6.02 -3.58 -13.78
CA PRO A 284 5.89 -2.89 -12.51
C PRO A 284 4.58 -3.32 -11.84
N TYR A 285 4.66 -4.29 -10.92
CA TYR A 285 3.55 -4.66 -10.08
C TYR A 285 3.44 -3.64 -8.96
N ALA A 286 2.35 -2.86 -8.95
CA ALA A 286 2.05 -1.91 -7.88
C ALA A 286 1.51 -2.65 -6.63
N ARG A 287 2.31 -3.58 -6.11
CA ARG A 287 2.00 -4.39 -4.95
C ARG A 287 2.70 -3.83 -3.72
N SER A 288 1.90 -3.49 -2.71
CA SER A 288 2.36 -3.05 -1.38
C SER A 288 2.56 -4.22 -0.41
N SER A 289 1.99 -5.38 -0.70
CA SER A 289 1.98 -6.55 0.17
C SER A 289 3.29 -7.35 0.14
N LEU A 290 3.71 -7.82 1.32
CA LEU A 290 4.89 -8.64 1.59
C LEU A 290 4.45 -9.91 2.30
N HIS A 291 4.64 -11.05 1.63
CA HIS A 291 4.03 -12.32 2.02
C HIS A 291 5.00 -13.25 2.74
N PHE A 292 4.46 -13.98 3.71
CA PHE A 292 5.15 -14.94 4.55
C PHE A 292 4.30 -16.19 4.74
N THR A 293 4.97 -17.33 4.81
CA THR A 293 4.38 -18.58 5.28
C THR A 293 4.82 -18.80 6.74
N PRO A 294 3.90 -19.03 7.69
CA PRO A 294 4.26 -19.32 9.08
C PRO A 294 4.70 -20.78 9.26
N ASN A 295 5.83 -20.99 9.96
CA ASN A 295 6.46 -22.29 10.28
C ASN A 295 6.59 -23.26 9.09
N GLY A 296 6.87 -22.73 7.90
CA GLY A 296 7.16 -23.53 6.72
C GLY A 296 7.37 -22.69 5.48
N GLN A 297 7.66 -23.34 4.36
CA GLN A 297 7.93 -22.67 3.09
C GLN A 297 6.75 -22.79 2.12
N VAL A 298 6.55 -21.74 1.32
CA VAL A 298 5.59 -21.74 0.22
C VAL A 298 6.01 -22.76 -0.85
N ALA A 299 5.07 -23.60 -1.28
CA ALA A 299 5.28 -24.48 -2.44
C ALA A 299 4.69 -23.87 -3.71
N SER A 300 5.27 -24.18 -4.87
CA SER A 300 4.75 -23.76 -6.17
C SER A 300 3.24 -24.04 -6.30
N HIS A 301 2.47 -23.07 -6.78
CA HIS A 301 1.03 -23.15 -6.97
C HIS A 301 0.59 -22.36 -8.20
N SER A 302 -0.72 -22.34 -8.49
CA SER A 302 -1.29 -21.67 -9.67
C SER A 302 -1.06 -20.15 -9.77
N TYR A 303 -0.47 -19.54 -8.74
CA TYR A 303 -0.24 -18.10 -8.65
C TYR A 303 1.23 -17.73 -8.48
N GLY A 304 2.14 -18.72 -8.50
CA GLY A 304 3.57 -18.50 -8.34
C GLY A 304 4.36 -19.80 -8.49
N VAL A 305 5.42 -19.71 -9.28
CA VAL A 305 6.39 -20.78 -9.49
C VAL A 305 7.55 -20.50 -8.54
N TRP A 306 7.53 -21.17 -7.38
CA TRP A 306 8.41 -20.89 -6.24
C TRP A 306 9.60 -21.85 -6.15
N ASP A 307 9.66 -22.84 -7.04
CA ASP A 307 10.83 -23.72 -7.25
C ASP A 307 12.08 -22.93 -7.71
N GLN A 308 11.91 -21.73 -8.29
CA GLN A 308 12.98 -20.80 -8.64
C GLN A 308 13.43 -19.90 -7.48
N SER A 309 12.66 -19.85 -6.38
CA SER A 309 13.10 -19.14 -5.17
C SER A 309 14.20 -19.97 -4.53
N ASN A 310 15.42 -19.46 -4.54
CA ASN A 310 16.56 -20.20 -4.04
C ASN A 310 16.98 -19.76 -2.63
N LYS A 311 16.38 -18.73 -2.04
CA LYS A 311 16.65 -18.34 -0.64
C LYS A 311 15.37 -18.28 0.15
N LEU A 312 15.47 -18.60 1.44
CA LEU A 312 14.42 -18.40 2.44
C LEU A 312 14.94 -17.43 3.49
N ILE A 313 14.19 -16.36 3.76
CA ILE A 313 14.44 -15.46 4.88
C ILE A 313 13.48 -15.88 5.99
N VAL A 314 14.02 -16.23 7.15
CA VAL A 314 13.29 -16.77 8.30
C VAL A 314 13.42 -15.78 9.45
N THR A 315 12.29 -15.33 10.00
CA THR A 315 12.26 -14.35 11.10
C THR A 315 11.25 -14.73 12.16
N ASN A 316 11.44 -14.28 13.40
CA ASN A 316 10.51 -14.56 14.50
C ASN A 316 9.30 -13.61 14.45
N MET A 317 8.09 -14.13 14.61
CA MET A 317 6.86 -13.33 14.53
C MET A 317 6.75 -12.29 15.66
N GLN A 318 7.16 -12.62 16.89
CA GLN A 318 7.15 -11.65 17.99
C GLN A 318 8.06 -10.45 17.67
N GLU A 319 9.29 -10.71 17.21
CA GLU A 319 10.24 -9.65 16.85
C GLU A 319 9.72 -8.80 15.68
N MET A 320 9.07 -9.44 14.71
CA MET A 320 8.39 -8.75 13.62
C MET A 320 7.30 -7.82 14.15
N ILE A 321 6.41 -8.30 15.02
CA ILE A 321 5.33 -7.49 15.60
C ILE A 321 5.90 -6.32 16.41
N ASP A 322 6.90 -6.57 17.24
CA ASP A 322 7.52 -5.54 18.09
C ASP A 322 8.15 -4.42 17.25
N ARG A 323 8.74 -4.76 16.10
CA ARG A 323 9.41 -3.79 15.22
C ARG A 323 8.45 -3.09 14.25
N ASN A 324 7.47 -3.82 13.72
CA ASN A 324 6.71 -3.43 12.53
C ASN A 324 5.22 -3.21 12.78
N GLY A 325 4.72 -3.56 13.97
CA GLY A 325 3.29 -3.69 14.23
C GLY A 325 2.73 -5.02 13.72
N LEU A 326 1.41 -5.18 13.84
CA LEU A 326 0.71 -6.39 13.43
C LEU A 326 0.66 -6.52 11.88
N PRO A 327 0.67 -7.74 11.35
CA PRO A 327 0.37 -7.98 9.92
C PRO A 327 -1.06 -7.55 9.58
N VAL A 328 -1.31 -7.30 8.29
CA VAL A 328 -2.66 -6.98 7.79
C VAL A 328 -3.58 -8.20 7.85
N SER A 329 -3.02 -9.38 7.58
CA SER A 329 -3.73 -10.65 7.71
C SER A 329 -2.81 -11.77 8.17
N MET A 330 -3.35 -12.66 9.00
CA MET A 330 -2.68 -13.86 9.53
C MET A 330 -3.39 -15.11 9.04
N ASN A 331 -3.28 -15.40 7.75
CA ASN A 331 -3.68 -16.70 7.22
C ASN A 331 -2.51 -17.69 7.33
N SER A 332 -2.77 -18.94 7.74
CA SER A 332 -1.71 -19.95 7.90
C SER A 332 -1.02 -20.32 6.59
N SER A 333 -1.64 -20.06 5.44
CA SER A 333 -0.98 -20.21 4.14
C SER A 333 -0.37 -18.91 3.59
N ASP A 334 -0.78 -17.75 4.13
CA ASP A 334 -0.53 -16.45 3.51
C ASP A 334 -0.67 -15.32 4.54
N THR A 335 0.34 -15.17 5.40
CA THR A 335 0.44 -14.03 6.32
C THR A 335 1.15 -12.90 5.62
N TYR A 336 0.59 -11.69 5.63
CA TYR A 336 1.21 -10.58 4.91
C TYR A 336 1.16 -9.26 5.66
N PHE A 337 2.21 -8.48 5.42
CA PHE A 337 2.32 -7.08 5.82
C PHE A 337 2.14 -6.21 4.58
N THR A 338 1.80 -4.95 4.77
CA THR A 338 1.85 -3.94 3.71
C THR A 338 2.87 -2.89 4.08
N ARG A 339 3.46 -2.27 3.06
CA ARG A 339 4.33 -1.10 3.23
C ARG A 339 3.94 -0.03 2.23
N SER A 340 3.89 1.22 2.69
CA SER A 340 3.77 2.34 1.78
C SER A 340 5.00 2.38 0.88
N PRO A 341 4.90 2.98 -0.32
CA PRO A 341 6.06 3.24 -1.16
C PRO A 341 7.20 3.85 -0.32
N GLY A 342 8.44 3.40 -0.53
CA GLY A 342 9.65 3.93 0.11
C GLY A 342 9.84 3.50 1.57
N GLU A 343 8.86 2.83 2.16
CA GLU A 343 9.02 2.17 3.45
C GLU A 343 9.57 0.76 3.27
N VAL A 344 10.27 0.30 4.31
CA VAL A 344 10.80 -1.06 4.38
C VAL A 344 10.13 -1.82 5.51
N LEU A 345 9.96 -3.13 5.32
CA LEU A 345 9.68 -4.05 6.40
C LEU A 345 11.02 -4.52 6.96
N VAL A 346 11.30 -4.21 8.23
CA VAL A 346 12.55 -4.63 8.89
C VAL A 346 12.31 -6.00 9.49
N LEU A 347 13.23 -6.93 9.31
CA LEU A 347 13.15 -8.28 9.85
C LEU A 347 14.29 -8.46 10.88
N PRO A 348 14.07 -8.05 12.15
CA PRO A 348 15.06 -8.23 13.21
C PRO A 348 15.40 -9.71 13.38
N GLY A 349 16.66 -9.99 13.70
CA GLY A 349 17.10 -11.35 14.01
C GLY A 349 17.00 -12.35 12.85
N ALA A 350 16.62 -11.89 11.65
CA ALA A 350 16.33 -12.79 10.53
C ALA A 350 17.56 -13.56 10.07
N LEU A 351 17.33 -14.85 9.85
CA LEU A 351 18.30 -15.81 9.36
C LEU A 351 17.96 -16.19 7.93
N VAL A 352 18.98 -16.47 7.12
CA VAL A 352 18.83 -16.79 5.70
C VAL A 352 19.22 -18.25 5.47
N VAL A 353 18.35 -18.99 4.81
CA VAL A 353 18.66 -20.30 4.23
C VAL A 353 19.02 -20.10 2.77
N GLU A 354 20.25 -20.42 2.38
CA GLU A 354 20.73 -20.21 1.01
C GLU A 354 21.57 -21.36 0.44
N PRO A 355 21.55 -21.58 -0.88
CA PRO A 355 22.29 -22.63 -1.54
C PRO A 355 23.75 -22.24 -1.73
N VAL A 356 24.62 -23.24 -1.63
CA VAL A 356 26.03 -23.17 -1.99
C VAL A 356 26.41 -24.38 -2.86
N GLU A 357 27.46 -24.24 -3.65
CA GLU A 357 27.96 -25.36 -4.45
C GLU A 357 28.58 -26.45 -3.56
N ASN A 358 29.38 -26.04 -2.58
CA ASN A 358 30.09 -26.91 -1.66
C ASN A 358 30.29 -26.21 -0.31
N ILE A 359 30.44 -27.01 0.75
CA ILE A 359 30.90 -26.55 2.06
C ILE A 359 32.31 -27.11 2.27
N GLU A 360 33.22 -26.28 2.81
CA GLU A 360 34.67 -26.57 2.88
C GLU A 360 35.01 -27.89 3.60
N ASP A 361 34.24 -28.26 4.62
CA ASP A 361 34.43 -29.49 5.39
C ASP A 361 33.77 -30.74 4.76
N GLY A 362 33.09 -30.57 3.63
CA GLY A 362 32.38 -31.63 2.92
C GLY A 362 31.01 -32.00 3.51
N SER A 363 30.50 -31.23 4.47
CA SER A 363 29.12 -31.33 4.94
C SER A 363 28.11 -30.88 3.87
N ILE A 364 26.82 -31.16 4.10
CA ILE A 364 25.72 -30.76 3.20
C ILE A 364 24.91 -29.58 3.73
N ILE A 365 25.06 -29.24 5.01
CA ILE A 365 24.48 -28.06 5.67
C ILE A 365 25.55 -27.48 6.62
N ALA A 366 25.70 -26.17 6.61
CA ALA A 366 26.55 -25.43 7.56
C ALA A 366 25.78 -24.23 8.13
N GLU A 367 25.99 -23.97 9.41
CA GLU A 367 25.37 -22.85 10.13
C GLU A 367 26.39 -21.75 10.41
N ASP A 368 25.96 -20.50 10.23
CA ASP A 368 26.72 -19.32 10.66
C ASP A 368 25.81 -18.30 11.36
N SER A 369 26.34 -17.11 11.63
CA SER A 369 25.60 -16.02 12.27
C SER A 369 24.49 -15.46 11.39
N GLU A 370 24.54 -15.66 10.08
CA GLU A 370 23.55 -15.16 9.13
C GLU A 370 22.48 -16.19 8.78
N GLY A 371 22.70 -17.48 9.07
CA GLY A 371 21.69 -18.53 8.94
C GLY A 371 22.29 -19.88 8.57
N CYS A 372 21.70 -20.54 7.59
CA CYS A 372 22.06 -21.88 7.13
C CYS A 372 22.43 -21.86 5.65
N LYS A 373 23.58 -22.43 5.31
CA LYS A 373 24.00 -22.71 3.94
C LYS A 373 23.80 -24.18 3.66
N TYR A 374 23.18 -24.50 2.52
CA TYR A 374 22.94 -25.88 2.13
C TYR A 374 23.50 -26.17 0.75
N VAL A 375 23.96 -27.39 0.54
CA VAL A 375 24.51 -27.80 -0.76
C VAL A 375 23.36 -28.07 -1.73
N ALA A 376 23.25 -27.34 -2.83
CA ALA A 376 22.18 -27.53 -3.83
C ALA A 376 22.67 -28.38 -5.02
N ARG A 377 22.32 -29.68 -5.03
CA ARG A 377 22.60 -30.61 -6.12
C ARG A 377 21.71 -31.86 -6.03
N ASP A 378 21.63 -32.62 -7.13
CA ASP A 378 20.90 -33.91 -7.15
C ASP A 378 21.82 -35.14 -7.07
N ASP A 379 23.14 -34.98 -7.27
CA ASP A 379 24.11 -36.06 -7.36
C ASP A 379 24.86 -36.32 -6.04
N TYR A 380 24.13 -36.36 -4.93
CA TYR A 380 24.70 -36.68 -3.62
C TYR A 380 25.40 -38.04 -3.60
N THR A 381 26.56 -38.10 -2.92
CA THR A 381 27.27 -39.36 -2.67
C THR A 381 26.46 -40.27 -1.74
N ASP A 382 26.72 -41.59 -1.77
CA ASP A 382 26.04 -42.55 -0.88
C ASP A 382 26.17 -42.18 0.60
N LYS A 383 27.32 -41.64 1.00
CA LYS A 383 27.55 -41.15 2.37
C LYS A 383 26.65 -39.96 2.70
N GLN A 384 26.50 -39.01 1.78
CA GLN A 384 25.60 -37.86 1.97
C GLN A 384 24.14 -38.31 1.99
N LYS A 385 23.73 -39.27 1.15
CA LYS A 385 22.37 -39.83 1.18
C LYS A 385 22.03 -40.50 2.51
N GLN A 386 23.01 -41.11 3.19
CA GLN A 386 22.82 -41.61 4.56
C GLN A 386 22.57 -40.47 5.56
N VAL A 387 23.26 -39.33 5.40
CA VAL A 387 23.02 -38.12 6.22
C VAL A 387 21.62 -37.56 5.93
N ILE A 388 21.21 -37.48 4.66
CA ILE A 388 19.87 -37.04 4.27
C ILE A 388 18.79 -37.91 4.92
N ALA A 389 18.94 -39.24 4.85
CA ALA A 389 18.01 -40.16 5.51
C ALA A 389 17.94 -39.96 7.03
N GLN A 390 19.05 -39.55 7.67
CA GLN A 390 19.08 -39.23 9.09
C GLN A 390 18.33 -37.92 9.39
N LEU A 391 18.55 -36.86 8.58
CA LEU A 391 17.82 -35.59 8.67
C LEU A 391 16.31 -35.78 8.51
N VAL A 392 15.88 -36.66 7.60
CA VAL A 392 14.47 -37.01 7.41
C VAL A 392 13.82 -37.50 8.70
N VAL A 393 14.52 -38.36 9.44
CA VAL A 393 14.02 -38.91 10.71
C VAL A 393 14.11 -37.87 11.82
N GLU A 394 15.22 -37.17 11.92
CA GLU A 394 15.51 -36.18 12.96
C GLU A 394 14.48 -35.04 12.95
N TYR A 395 14.23 -34.49 11.77
CA TYR A 395 13.31 -33.37 11.62
C TYR A 395 11.89 -33.80 11.27
N GLY A 396 11.60 -35.09 11.07
CA GLY A 396 10.25 -35.56 10.72
C GLY A 396 9.78 -35.07 9.35
N ILE A 397 10.65 -35.16 8.34
CA ILE A 397 10.34 -34.77 6.95
C ILE A 397 9.67 -35.95 6.24
N THR A 398 8.61 -35.71 5.47
CA THR A 398 8.01 -36.73 4.62
C THR A 398 8.67 -36.70 3.23
N PRO A 399 9.43 -37.72 2.82
CA PRO A 399 10.25 -37.66 1.60
C PRO A 399 9.48 -37.94 0.30
N ASP A 400 8.22 -38.39 0.38
CA ASP A 400 7.47 -38.89 -0.79
C ASP A 400 7.33 -37.83 -1.90
N GLY A 401 8.00 -38.06 -3.02
CA GLY A 401 7.93 -37.21 -4.22
C GLY A 401 8.88 -36.01 -4.23
N TYR A 402 9.72 -35.83 -3.21
CA TYR A 402 10.71 -34.75 -3.13
C TYR A 402 12.11 -35.22 -3.57
N SER A 403 12.89 -34.30 -4.16
CA SER A 403 14.30 -34.54 -4.45
C SER A 403 15.13 -34.54 -3.16
N ASP A 404 16.32 -35.15 -3.21
CA ASP A 404 17.29 -35.10 -2.12
C ASP A 404 17.64 -33.63 -1.78
N GLU A 405 17.75 -32.74 -2.78
CA GLU A 405 17.96 -31.30 -2.56
C GLU A 405 16.82 -30.66 -1.76
N ALA A 406 15.56 -30.94 -2.13
CA ALA A 406 14.41 -30.37 -1.44
C ALA A 406 14.35 -30.80 0.03
N ILE A 407 14.74 -32.05 0.34
CA ILE A 407 14.85 -32.55 1.71
C ILE A 407 15.96 -31.82 2.47
N VAL A 408 17.13 -31.61 1.85
CA VAL A 408 18.25 -30.90 2.48
C VAL A 408 17.89 -29.43 2.76
N ARG A 409 17.21 -28.76 1.81
CA ARG A 409 16.71 -27.40 1.99
C ARG A 409 15.70 -27.32 3.14
N GLU A 410 14.76 -28.26 3.23
CA GLU A 410 13.80 -28.32 4.33
C GLU A 410 14.50 -28.52 5.68
N ALA A 411 15.48 -29.43 5.76
CA ALA A 411 16.23 -29.65 6.99
C ALA A 411 16.96 -28.36 7.42
N ALA A 412 17.58 -27.64 6.48
CA ALA A 412 18.22 -26.36 6.75
C ALA A 412 17.22 -25.28 7.23
N LEU A 413 15.99 -25.28 6.70
CA LEU A 413 14.90 -24.43 7.20
C LEU A 413 14.55 -24.77 8.65
N ARG A 414 14.29 -26.05 8.96
CA ARG A 414 13.90 -26.47 10.32
C ARG A 414 14.99 -26.19 11.35
N MET A 415 16.27 -26.38 11.00
CA MET A 415 17.41 -25.96 11.83
C MET A 415 17.38 -24.45 12.13
N THR A 416 17.02 -23.64 11.13
CA THR A 416 16.90 -22.18 11.27
C THR A 416 15.71 -21.80 12.15
N GLU A 417 14.57 -22.47 11.97
CA GLU A 417 13.36 -22.28 12.78
C GLU A 417 13.60 -22.65 14.25
N GLU A 418 14.30 -23.75 14.54
CA GLU A 418 14.70 -24.14 15.91
C GLU A 418 15.54 -23.09 16.60
N ARG A 419 16.50 -22.49 15.87
CA ARG A 419 17.31 -21.38 16.38
C ARG A 419 16.48 -20.15 16.75
N LEU A 420 15.34 -19.96 16.10
CA LEU A 420 14.40 -18.87 16.36
C LEU A 420 13.31 -19.24 17.38
N GLY A 421 13.39 -20.43 17.99
CA GLY A 421 12.48 -20.86 19.06
C GLY A 421 11.25 -21.63 18.60
N VAL A 422 11.14 -21.95 17.30
CA VAL A 422 10.04 -22.76 16.77
C VAL A 422 10.16 -24.21 17.25
N ARG A 423 9.02 -24.83 17.55
CA ARG A 423 8.94 -26.23 18.01
C ARG A 423 8.01 -27.09 17.18
N GLU A 424 7.22 -26.47 16.31
CA GLU A 424 6.21 -27.12 15.48
C GLU A 424 6.36 -26.65 14.05
N TYR A 425 6.49 -27.61 13.12
CA TYR A 425 6.69 -27.34 11.70
C TYR A 425 5.43 -27.69 10.93
N THR A 426 5.14 -26.90 9.89
CA THR A 426 4.14 -27.28 8.88
C THR A 426 4.73 -28.33 7.93
N THR A 427 3.86 -29.08 7.26
CA THR A 427 4.31 -30.10 6.30
C THR A 427 4.72 -29.45 4.98
N ILE A 428 5.82 -29.90 4.37
CA ILE A 428 6.25 -29.46 3.04
C ILE A 428 5.08 -29.55 2.05
N GLY A 429 4.83 -28.48 1.30
CA GLY A 429 3.85 -28.49 0.20
C GLY A 429 2.39 -28.44 0.63
N GLN A 430 2.07 -28.31 1.93
CA GLN A 430 0.71 -28.05 2.37
C GLN A 430 0.32 -26.59 2.11
N ASN A 431 -0.01 -26.32 0.86
CA ASN A 431 -0.80 -25.15 0.52
C ASN A 431 -2.27 -25.47 0.88
N TYR A 432 -2.91 -24.62 1.69
CA TYR A 432 -4.37 -24.59 1.92
C TYR A 432 -5.00 -25.65 2.83
N ALA A 433 -4.24 -26.42 3.63
CA ALA A 433 -4.85 -27.30 4.64
C ALA A 433 -5.36 -26.48 5.84
N MET A 434 -6.48 -25.77 5.68
CA MET A 434 -7.11 -24.92 6.72
C MET A 434 -7.57 -25.67 7.98
N ASN A 435 -7.35 -26.99 8.07
CA ASN A 435 -7.95 -27.86 9.08
C ASN A 435 -6.95 -28.74 9.84
N ASP A 436 -5.63 -28.52 9.70
CA ASP A 436 -4.68 -29.16 10.61
C ASP A 436 -4.59 -28.42 11.95
N ALA A 437 -3.96 -29.06 12.95
CA ALA A 437 -3.85 -28.51 14.29
C ALA A 437 -3.06 -27.18 14.31
N PHE A 438 -2.08 -27.00 13.42
CA PHE A 438 -1.29 -25.78 13.35
C PHE A 438 -2.12 -24.60 12.85
N ALA A 439 -2.80 -24.74 11.70
CA ALA A 439 -3.66 -23.70 11.13
C ALA A 439 -4.74 -23.25 12.12
N GLN A 440 -5.27 -24.21 12.88
CA GLN A 440 -6.22 -24.02 13.96
C GLN A 440 -5.68 -23.18 15.12
N ARG A 441 -4.47 -23.49 15.61
CA ARG A 441 -3.80 -22.73 16.67
C ARG A 441 -3.32 -21.36 16.21
N TYR A 442 -2.84 -21.25 14.98
CA TYR A 442 -2.45 -19.99 14.35
C TYR A 442 -3.66 -19.07 14.14
N ALA A 443 -4.80 -19.62 13.74
CA ALA A 443 -6.06 -18.88 13.67
C ALA A 443 -6.53 -18.39 15.04
N ALA A 444 -6.31 -19.18 16.10
CA ALA A 444 -6.59 -18.75 17.48
C ALA A 444 -5.65 -17.62 17.91
N LEU A 445 -4.37 -17.67 17.53
CA LEU A 445 -3.42 -16.58 17.74
C LEU A 445 -3.86 -15.30 17.02
N ALA A 446 -4.20 -15.39 15.73
CA ALA A 446 -4.67 -14.25 14.94
C ALA A 446 -5.88 -13.55 15.59
N GLU A 447 -6.87 -14.32 16.03
CA GLU A 447 -8.03 -13.77 16.74
C GLU A 447 -7.65 -13.12 18.08
N SER A 448 -6.72 -13.71 18.83
CA SER A 448 -6.25 -13.14 20.10
C SER A 448 -5.51 -11.80 19.92
N LEU A 449 -4.88 -11.61 18.76
CA LEU A 449 -4.21 -10.37 18.36
C LEU A 449 -5.15 -9.36 17.68
N GLY A 450 -6.41 -9.75 17.42
CA GLY A 450 -7.36 -8.90 16.69
C GLY A 450 -7.05 -8.75 15.20
N VAL A 451 -6.33 -9.70 14.60
CA VAL A 451 -5.93 -9.67 13.19
C VAL A 451 -6.82 -10.58 12.36
N GLY A 452 -7.25 -10.09 11.19
CA GLY A 452 -8.05 -10.87 10.24
C GLY A 452 -7.27 -12.07 9.68
N MET A 453 -7.98 -13.07 9.16
CA MET A 453 -7.39 -14.28 8.56
C MET A 453 -7.77 -14.45 7.08
N ILE A 454 -8.14 -13.34 6.42
CA ILE A 454 -8.58 -13.35 5.03
C ILE A 454 -7.36 -13.60 4.14
N SER A 455 -7.43 -14.60 3.26
CA SER A 455 -6.39 -14.79 2.23
C SER A 455 -6.24 -13.53 1.39
N HIS A 456 -5.01 -13.16 1.03
CA HIS A 456 -4.77 -11.95 0.22
C HIS A 456 -5.62 -11.93 -1.04
N MET A 457 -5.82 -13.07 -1.69
CA MET A 457 -6.64 -13.20 -2.90
C MET A 457 -8.11 -12.73 -2.76
N ASN A 458 -8.62 -12.69 -1.53
CA ASN A 458 -9.98 -12.25 -1.21
C ASN A 458 -10.00 -10.84 -0.56
N SER A 459 -8.85 -10.17 -0.47
CA SER A 459 -8.72 -8.84 0.12
C SER A 459 -9.01 -7.73 -0.90
N ALA A 460 -9.37 -6.55 -0.39
CA ALA A 460 -9.48 -5.34 -1.19
C ALA A 460 -8.11 -4.92 -1.78
N ASP A 461 -7.01 -5.22 -1.08
CA ASP A 461 -5.64 -4.96 -1.52
C ASP A 461 -5.32 -5.74 -2.80
N TYR A 462 -5.61 -7.03 -2.85
CA TYR A 462 -5.41 -7.83 -4.05
C TYR A 462 -6.32 -7.40 -5.20
N ALA A 463 -7.56 -7.02 -4.91
CA ALA A 463 -8.46 -6.49 -5.92
C ALA A 463 -7.92 -5.19 -6.54
N MET A 464 -7.35 -4.29 -5.73
CA MET A 464 -6.63 -3.10 -6.21
C MET A 464 -5.39 -3.45 -7.04
N GLU A 465 -4.55 -4.38 -6.55
CA GLU A 465 -3.38 -4.87 -7.30
C GLU A 465 -3.78 -5.43 -8.68
N ARG A 466 -4.92 -6.13 -8.77
CA ARG A 466 -5.47 -6.68 -10.01
C ARG A 466 -6.06 -5.62 -10.92
N ALA A 467 -6.78 -4.64 -10.37
CA ALA A 467 -7.29 -3.50 -11.14
C ALA A 467 -6.14 -2.75 -11.81
N VAL A 468 -5.05 -2.55 -11.07
CA VAL A 468 -3.82 -1.93 -11.56
C VAL A 468 -3.09 -2.77 -12.62
N GLN A 469 -3.03 -4.10 -12.47
CA GLN A 469 -2.50 -4.99 -13.51
C GLN A 469 -3.28 -4.91 -14.83
N GLY A 470 -4.54 -4.44 -14.80
CA GLY A 470 -5.36 -4.24 -15.99
C GLY A 470 -4.82 -3.21 -16.97
N PHE A 471 -3.89 -2.34 -16.55
CA PHE A 471 -3.20 -1.38 -17.42
C PHE A 471 -2.04 -2.04 -18.18
N SER A 472 -2.39 -3.00 -19.04
CA SER A 472 -1.43 -3.89 -19.70
C SER A 472 -1.08 -3.49 -21.13
N GLN A 473 -1.82 -2.56 -21.74
CA GLN A 473 -1.65 -2.06 -23.10
C GLN A 473 -1.77 -0.54 -23.17
N GLU A 474 -1.22 0.08 -24.21
CA GLU A 474 -1.26 1.54 -24.42
C GLU A 474 -2.70 2.10 -24.45
N ASN A 475 -3.63 1.37 -25.09
CA ASN A 475 -5.03 1.78 -25.18
C ASN A 475 -5.76 1.74 -23.83
N ASP A 476 -5.29 0.93 -22.88
CA ASP A 476 -5.83 0.84 -21.51
C ASP A 476 -5.60 2.15 -20.73
N TRP A 477 -4.68 3.00 -21.19
CA TRP A 477 -4.38 4.29 -20.57
C TRP A 477 -5.14 5.47 -21.20
N HIS A 478 -5.65 5.33 -22.42
CA HIS A 478 -6.19 6.44 -23.22
C HIS A 478 -7.63 6.23 -23.72
N ASP A 479 -7.90 5.11 -24.40
CA ASP A 479 -9.18 4.86 -25.07
C ASP A 479 -10.17 4.13 -24.16
N ASN A 480 -9.63 3.36 -23.22
CA ASN A 480 -10.39 2.57 -22.27
C ASN A 480 -9.80 2.68 -20.86
N PRO A 481 -9.55 3.91 -20.35
CA PRO A 481 -8.94 4.11 -19.04
C PRO A 481 -9.86 3.57 -17.97
N THR A 482 -9.69 2.27 -17.73
CA THR A 482 -10.31 1.45 -16.71
C THR A 482 -11.78 1.70 -16.51
N LEU A 483 -12.62 0.98 -17.25
CA LEU A 483 -14.05 0.86 -16.97
C LEU A 483 -14.37 0.45 -15.51
N HIS A 484 -13.38 0.06 -14.68
CA HIS A 484 -13.65 -0.42 -13.31
C HIS A 484 -12.60 0.00 -12.27
N PHE A 485 -11.74 1.01 -12.52
CA PHE A 485 -10.85 1.47 -11.45
C PHE A 485 -11.65 2.27 -10.43
N SER A 486 -11.73 1.76 -9.21
CA SER A 486 -12.30 2.45 -8.06
C SER A 486 -11.36 2.31 -6.87
N MET A 487 -11.35 3.33 -6.02
CA MET A 487 -10.71 3.22 -4.70
C MET A 487 -11.43 2.21 -3.82
N PHE A 488 -12.71 1.95 -4.09
CA PHE A 488 -13.48 0.92 -3.42
C PHE A 488 -13.41 -0.38 -4.23
N GLN A 489 -13.00 -1.45 -3.57
CA GLN A 489 -12.92 -2.79 -4.12
C GLN A 489 -13.91 -3.67 -3.37
N ASN A 490 -14.97 -4.11 -4.06
CA ASN A 490 -16.09 -4.85 -3.46
C ASN A 490 -16.72 -4.12 -2.26
N GLY A 491 -16.92 -2.80 -2.38
CA GLY A 491 -17.52 -1.95 -1.33
C GLY A 491 -16.62 -1.67 -0.13
N LYS A 492 -15.31 -1.96 -0.23
CA LYS A 492 -14.33 -1.70 0.83
C LYS A 492 -13.14 -0.92 0.33
N LEU A 493 -12.52 -0.14 1.21
CA LEU A 493 -11.24 0.48 0.89
C LEU A 493 -10.14 -0.57 1.09
N PRO A 494 -9.17 -0.67 0.18
CA PRO A 494 -7.91 -1.34 0.44
C PRO A 494 -7.17 -0.69 1.62
N SER A 495 -6.10 -1.33 2.09
CA SER A 495 -5.15 -0.71 3.00
C SER A 495 -4.63 0.61 2.43
N LEU A 496 -4.32 1.55 3.33
CA LEU A 496 -3.79 2.85 2.94
C LEU A 496 -2.48 2.71 2.15
N ASP A 497 -1.66 1.71 2.47
CA ASP A 497 -0.43 1.38 1.74
C ASP A 497 -0.70 0.95 0.29
N ALA A 498 -1.72 0.11 0.06
CA ALA A 498 -2.13 -0.31 -1.28
C ALA A 498 -2.64 0.88 -2.11
N MET A 499 -3.48 1.74 -1.51
CA MET A 499 -3.98 2.94 -2.18
C MET A 499 -2.85 3.93 -2.48
N ARG A 500 -1.94 4.18 -1.53
CA ARG A 500 -0.75 5.03 -1.75
C ARG A 500 0.11 4.48 -2.87
N THR A 501 0.32 3.16 -2.93
CA THR A 501 1.07 2.50 -3.99
C THR A 501 0.43 2.71 -5.36
N ALA A 502 -0.90 2.61 -5.48
CA ALA A 502 -1.61 2.89 -6.72
C ALA A 502 -1.47 4.36 -7.18
N VAL A 503 -1.57 5.31 -6.24
CA VAL A 503 -1.36 6.74 -6.53
C VAL A 503 0.07 7.02 -6.99
N TRP A 504 1.07 6.46 -6.30
CA TRP A 504 2.49 6.62 -6.61
C TRP A 504 2.88 6.10 -7.99
N ALA A 505 2.24 5.03 -8.43
CA ALA A 505 2.46 4.48 -9.75
C ALA A 505 1.66 5.21 -10.85
N GLY A 506 0.73 6.11 -10.48
CA GLY A 506 -0.01 6.97 -11.41
C GLY A 506 -1.23 6.30 -12.04
N TYR A 507 -1.89 5.40 -11.30
CA TYR A 507 -3.08 4.67 -11.76
C TYR A 507 -4.39 5.43 -11.53
N LEU A 508 -4.34 6.60 -10.89
CA LEU A 508 -5.51 7.47 -10.78
C LEU A 508 -5.98 7.90 -12.18
N PRO A 509 -7.29 7.85 -12.47
CA PRO A 509 -7.82 8.17 -13.78
C PRO A 509 -7.73 9.67 -14.08
N ALA A 510 -7.24 10.00 -15.27
CA ALA A 510 -7.14 11.38 -15.76
C ALA A 510 -8.32 11.82 -16.64
N VAL A 511 -9.26 10.93 -16.94
CA VAL A 511 -10.47 11.23 -17.73
C VAL A 511 -11.73 10.88 -16.97
N ASP A 512 -12.83 11.51 -17.35
CA ASP A 512 -14.17 11.20 -16.85
C ASP A 512 -14.60 9.80 -17.30
N THR A 513 -14.47 8.84 -16.39
CA THR A 513 -14.73 7.43 -16.67
C THR A 513 -16.19 7.19 -17.04
N ALA A 514 -17.15 7.85 -16.38
CA ALA A 514 -18.58 7.72 -16.68
C ALA A 514 -18.91 8.15 -18.13
N LYS A 515 -18.27 9.22 -18.62
CA LYS A 515 -18.38 9.61 -20.04
C LYS A 515 -17.68 8.64 -20.97
N ALA A 516 -16.50 8.15 -20.60
CA ALA A 516 -15.77 7.15 -21.39
C ALA A 516 -16.59 5.86 -21.56
N HIS A 517 -17.23 5.37 -20.49
CA HIS A 517 -18.15 4.24 -20.49
C HIS A 517 -19.29 4.39 -21.50
N THR A 518 -20.03 5.50 -21.40
CA THR A 518 -21.18 5.78 -22.26
C THR A 518 -20.77 5.74 -23.74
N ARG A 519 -19.56 6.21 -24.05
CA ARG A 519 -19.03 6.21 -25.42
C ARG A 519 -18.60 4.81 -25.88
N ALA A 520 -17.93 4.03 -25.02
CA ALA A 520 -17.54 2.65 -25.33
C ALA A 520 -18.78 1.79 -25.65
N ASP A 521 -19.83 1.90 -24.84
CA ASP A 521 -21.11 1.21 -25.06
C ASP A 521 -21.79 1.66 -26.37
N ALA A 522 -21.74 2.95 -26.70
CA ALA A 522 -22.26 3.46 -27.97
C ALA A 522 -21.49 2.88 -29.18
N HIS A 523 -20.17 2.74 -29.08
CA HIS A 523 -19.34 2.14 -30.13
C HIS A 523 -19.65 0.64 -30.33
N ILE A 524 -19.78 -0.14 -29.24
CA ILE A 524 -20.14 -1.57 -29.31
C ILE A 524 -21.51 -1.75 -29.96
N ASN A 525 -22.50 -0.93 -29.59
CA ASN A 525 -23.83 -1.00 -30.15
C ASN A 525 -23.89 -0.56 -31.63
N SER A 526 -23.01 0.36 -32.05
CA SER A 526 -22.89 0.77 -33.47
C SER A 526 -22.18 -0.27 -34.35
N GLY A 527 -21.39 -1.17 -33.76
CA GLY A 527 -20.66 -2.24 -34.46
C GLY A 527 -21.48 -3.50 -34.74
N LEU A 528 -22.73 -3.58 -34.23
CA LEU A 528 -23.68 -4.68 -34.48
C LEU A 528 -24.61 -4.43 -35.68
N GLU A 529 -24.44 -3.31 -36.39
CA GLU A 529 -25.09 -3.02 -37.67
C GLU A 529 -24.12 -3.17 -38.84
N TYR A 530 -23.66 -4.39 -39.17
CA TYR A 530 -23.20 -4.73 -40.52
C TYR A 530 -23.39 -6.22 -40.85
#